data_AF-A0A183MV71-F1
#
_entry.id   AF-A0A183MV71-F1
#
_cell.length_a   1.000
_cell.length_b   1.000
_cell.length_c   1.000
_cell.angle_alpha   90.00
_cell.angle_beta   90.00
_cell.angle_gamma   90.00
#
_symmetry.space_group_name_H-M   'P 1'
#
loop_
_entity.id
_entity.type
_entity.pdbx_description
1 polymer ?
#
loop_
_entity_poly.entity_id
_entity_poly.type
_entity_poly.pdbx_seq_one_letter_code
_entity_poly.pdbx_strand_id
1 'polypeptide(L)'
;MLLYSGYEEENAQHTQGVALMLSKVARNALVGWESHGSKKGRTKRAINNSRTRAEKVQAQAEYTAANKQVKRSIRTDKKKYVKELATTAEKAAREGNIKQLYDTTKKLSGKYSKPE
;
A
#
# COMPACT_ATOMS: atom_id res chain seq x y z
N MET A 1 76.07 18.20 -50.77
CA MET A 1 75.96 17.64 -49.40
C MET A 1 74.48 17.46 -49.13
N LEU A 2 74.04 16.21 -48.92
CA LEU A 2 72.65 15.78 -48.68
C LEU A 2 72.18 16.11 -47.26
N LEU A 3 70.85 16.24 -47.11
CA LEU A 3 69.94 15.83 -46.00
C LEU A 3 68.94 16.97 -45.64
N TYR A 4 67.65 16.87 -46.02
CA TYR A 4 66.54 16.15 -45.35
C TYR A 4 66.10 16.86 -44.06
N SER A 5 64.85 17.28 -43.81
CA SER A 5 63.54 16.95 -44.37
C SER A 5 62.61 18.16 -44.21
N GLY A 6 61.96 18.58 -45.30
CA GLY A 6 60.70 19.31 -45.19
C GLY A 6 59.68 18.40 -44.51
N TYR A 7 59.29 18.74 -43.29
CA TYR A 7 58.12 18.14 -42.67
C TYR A 7 56.92 18.83 -43.32
N GLU A 8 56.40 18.20 -44.38
CA GLU A 8 55.12 18.52 -44.99
C GLU A 8 54.03 18.44 -43.91
N GLU A 9 53.59 19.60 -43.44
CA GLU A 9 52.47 19.76 -42.53
C GLU A 9 51.14 19.65 -43.30
N GLU A 10 50.98 18.59 -44.10
CA GLU A 10 49.74 18.27 -44.83
C GLU A 10 49.02 17.08 -44.16
N ASN A 11 48.77 17.12 -42.85
CA ASN A 11 47.99 16.07 -42.16
C ASN A 11 46.98 16.60 -41.12
N ALA A 12 46.79 17.93 -41.02
CA ALA A 12 45.90 18.51 -40.03
C ALA A 12 44.41 18.17 -40.26
N GLN A 13 43.95 18.12 -41.51
CA GLN A 13 42.54 17.85 -41.84
C GLN A 13 42.12 16.38 -41.65
N HIS A 14 42.98 15.41 -41.99
CA HIS A 14 42.67 13.98 -41.82
C HIS A 14 42.60 13.61 -40.33
N THR A 15 43.51 14.16 -39.51
CA THR A 15 43.54 13.95 -38.06
C THR A 15 42.37 14.67 -37.36
N GLN A 16 42.02 15.88 -37.80
CA GLN A 16 40.82 16.60 -37.31
C GLN A 16 39.52 15.89 -37.69
N GLY A 17 39.42 15.34 -38.90
CA GLY A 17 38.26 14.57 -39.36
C GLY A 17 38.04 13.31 -38.53
N VAL A 18 39.12 12.55 -38.26
CA VAL A 18 39.09 11.36 -37.40
C VAL A 18 38.76 11.73 -35.95
N ALA A 19 39.35 12.81 -35.41
CA ALA A 19 39.04 13.28 -34.06
C ALA A 19 37.57 13.71 -33.91
N LEU A 20 37.00 14.38 -34.93
CA LEU A 20 35.60 14.80 -34.94
C LEU A 20 34.64 13.60 -35.06
N MET A 21 34.99 12.60 -35.87
CA MET A 21 34.27 11.33 -35.98
C MET A 21 34.27 10.59 -34.64
N LEU A 22 35.43 10.46 -33.99
CA LEU A 22 35.55 9.86 -32.66
C LEU A 22 34.76 10.63 -31.61
N SER A 23 34.80 11.97 -31.63
CA SER A 23 33.97 12.82 -30.75
C SER A 23 32.47 12.63 -30.97
N LYS A 24 32.04 12.45 -32.23
CA LYS A 24 30.63 12.21 -32.56
C LYS A 24 30.18 10.82 -32.15
N VAL A 25 31.01 9.80 -32.36
CA VAL A 25 30.76 8.42 -31.91
C VAL A 25 30.73 8.34 -30.39
N ALA A 26 31.68 8.97 -29.69
CA ALA A 26 31.73 9.02 -28.24
C ALA A 26 30.52 9.75 -27.63
N ARG A 27 30.09 10.87 -28.23
CA ARG A 27 28.87 11.59 -27.81
C ARG A 27 27.61 10.76 -28.03
N ASN A 28 27.48 10.08 -29.16
CA ASN A 28 26.34 9.21 -29.43
C ASN A 28 26.28 8.01 -28.47
N ALA A 29 27.45 7.44 -28.14
CA ALA A 29 27.54 6.40 -27.13
C ALA A 29 27.11 6.90 -25.75
N LEU A 30 27.55 8.08 -25.33
CA LEU A 30 27.16 8.71 -24.06
C LEU A 30 25.64 8.95 -23.98
N VAL A 31 25.04 9.55 -25.01
CA VAL A 31 23.58 9.77 -25.08
C VAL A 31 22.81 8.44 -25.08
N GLY A 32 23.34 7.41 -25.75
CA GLY A 32 22.77 6.06 -25.73
C GLY A 32 22.78 5.43 -24.32
N TRP A 33 23.88 5.58 -23.58
CA TRP A 33 24.04 5.08 -22.21
C TRP A 33 23.11 5.81 -21.23
N GLU A 34 23.00 7.13 -21.32
CA GLU A 34 22.08 7.94 -20.49
C GLU A 34 20.61 7.60 -20.77
N SER A 35 20.25 7.44 -22.04
CA SER A 35 18.89 7.05 -22.48
C SER A 35 18.51 5.67 -21.93
N HIS A 36 19.42 4.71 -21.98
CA HIS A 36 19.16 3.36 -21.49
C HIS A 36 19.04 3.31 -19.96
N GLY A 37 19.89 4.02 -19.23
CA GLY A 37 19.80 4.17 -17.77
C GLY A 37 18.50 4.86 -17.32
N SER A 38 18.11 5.94 -18.01
CA SER A 38 16.90 6.71 -17.72
C SER A 38 15.62 5.90 -17.97
N LYS A 39 15.55 5.17 -19.10
CA LYS A 39 14.42 4.28 -19.42
C LYS A 39 14.27 3.20 -18.35
N LYS A 40 15.35 2.48 -18.01
CA LYS A 40 15.33 1.42 -16.99
C LYS A 40 14.87 1.94 -15.61
N GLY A 41 15.28 3.16 -15.23
CA GLY A 41 14.85 3.80 -13.98
C GLY A 41 13.37 4.17 -13.96
N ARG A 42 12.82 4.68 -15.07
CA ARG A 42 11.40 5.05 -15.18
C ARG A 42 10.48 3.83 -15.11
N THR A 43 10.79 2.75 -15.83
CA THR A 43 9.95 1.54 -15.82
C THR A 43 9.91 0.90 -14.44
N LYS A 44 11.06 0.83 -13.75
CA LYS A 44 11.14 0.32 -12.37
C LYS A 44 10.27 1.15 -11.41
N ARG A 45 10.27 2.48 -11.54
CA ARG A 45 9.46 3.38 -10.71
C ARG A 45 7.96 3.22 -10.98
N ALA A 46 7.55 3.06 -12.23
CA ALA A 46 6.15 2.84 -12.60
C ALA A 46 5.60 1.54 -12.00
N ILE A 47 6.34 0.43 -12.13
CA ILE A 47 5.96 -0.88 -11.57
C ILE A 47 5.85 -0.81 -10.04
N ASN A 48 6.83 -0.19 -9.38
CA ASN A 48 6.83 -0.07 -7.92
C ASN A 48 5.64 0.77 -7.43
N ASN A 49 5.36 1.90 -8.09
CA ASN A 49 4.21 2.73 -7.73
C ASN A 49 2.87 1.98 -7.89
N SER A 50 2.69 1.25 -9.00
CA SER A 50 1.49 0.43 -9.17
C SER A 50 1.37 -0.67 -8.11
N ARG A 51 2.48 -1.30 -7.73
CA ARG A 51 2.51 -2.36 -6.70
C ARG A 51 2.11 -1.81 -5.33
N THR A 52 2.69 -0.67 -4.94
CA THR A 52 2.32 0.02 -3.69
C THR A 52 0.85 0.48 -3.68
N ARG A 53 0.31 0.94 -4.81
CA ARG A 53 -1.12 1.30 -4.90
C ARG A 53 -2.01 0.07 -4.74
N ALA A 54 -1.67 -1.05 -5.37
CA ALA A 54 -2.41 -2.30 -5.25
C ALA A 54 -2.39 -2.83 -3.80
N GLU A 55 -1.23 -2.82 -3.15
CA GLU A 55 -1.10 -3.21 -1.74
C GLU A 55 -1.94 -2.34 -0.81
N LYS A 56 -1.98 -1.02 -1.03
CA LYS A 56 -2.86 -0.10 -0.27
C LYS A 56 -4.34 -0.43 -0.46
N VAL A 57 -4.76 -0.71 -1.70
CA VAL A 57 -6.15 -1.07 -2.00
C VAL A 57 -6.51 -2.40 -1.34
N GLN A 58 -5.62 -3.38 -1.38
CA GLN A 58 -5.82 -4.67 -0.72
C GLN A 58 -5.95 -4.51 0.79
N ALA A 59 -5.02 -3.79 1.43
CA ALA A 59 -5.06 -3.54 2.88
C ALA A 59 -6.36 -2.81 3.29
N GLN A 60 -6.83 -1.87 2.48
CA GLN A 60 -8.10 -1.18 2.71
C GLN A 60 -9.31 -2.11 2.56
N ALA A 61 -9.28 -3.02 1.58
CA ALA A 61 -10.32 -4.03 1.40
C ALA A 61 -10.36 -5.00 2.59
N GLU A 62 -9.20 -5.48 3.04
CA GLU A 62 -9.06 -6.34 4.22
C GLU A 62 -9.56 -5.65 5.49
N TYR A 63 -9.17 -4.40 5.72
CA TYR A 63 -9.67 -3.59 6.85
C TYR A 63 -11.20 -3.47 6.82
N THR A 64 -11.77 -3.20 5.65
CA THR A 64 -13.23 -3.07 5.48
C THR A 64 -13.95 -4.40 5.75
N ALA A 65 -13.40 -5.51 5.26
CA ALA A 65 -13.94 -6.84 5.49
C ALA A 65 -13.88 -7.24 6.98
N ALA A 66 -12.74 -7.00 7.64
CA ALA A 66 -12.55 -7.26 9.07
C ALA A 66 -13.50 -6.41 9.93
N ASN A 67 -13.64 -5.11 9.64
CA ASN A 67 -14.58 -4.25 10.36
C ASN A 67 -16.04 -4.72 10.21
N LYS A 68 -16.42 -5.21 9.02
CA LYS A 68 -17.74 -5.81 8.78
C LYS A 68 -17.94 -7.08 9.63
N GLN A 69 -16.91 -7.91 9.78
CA GLN A 69 -16.95 -9.11 10.61
C GLN A 69 -17.11 -8.75 12.09
N VAL A 70 -16.33 -7.78 12.60
CA VAL A 70 -16.43 -7.31 14.00
C VAL A 70 -17.84 -6.77 14.30
N LYS A 71 -18.43 -5.97 13.42
CA LYS A 71 -19.80 -5.47 13.61
C LYS A 71 -20.82 -6.62 13.66
N ARG A 72 -20.63 -7.67 12.86
CA ARG A 72 -21.48 -8.86 12.87
C ARG A 72 -21.31 -9.66 14.17
N SER A 73 -20.09 -9.87 14.65
CA SER A 73 -19.86 -10.59 15.92
C SER A 73 -20.46 -9.83 17.09
N ILE A 74 -20.24 -8.52 17.21
CA ILE A 74 -20.85 -7.68 18.25
C ILE A 74 -22.38 -7.79 18.25
N ARG A 75 -23.00 -7.80 17.07
CA ARG A 75 -24.46 -7.95 16.95
C ARG A 75 -24.91 -9.34 17.40
N THR A 76 -24.16 -10.39 17.07
CA THR A 76 -24.46 -11.76 17.49
C THR A 76 -24.29 -11.93 18.99
N ASP A 77 -23.21 -11.41 19.57
CA ASP A 77 -22.94 -11.49 21.00
C ASP A 77 -24.02 -10.75 21.80
N LYS A 78 -24.43 -9.56 21.33
CA LYS A 78 -25.56 -8.83 21.94
C LYS A 78 -26.85 -9.65 21.91
N LYS A 79 -27.15 -10.31 20.78
CA LYS A 79 -28.33 -11.19 20.68
C LYS A 79 -28.23 -12.38 21.64
N LYS A 80 -27.05 -12.99 21.75
CA LYS A 80 -26.80 -14.11 22.67
C LYS A 80 -27.01 -13.68 24.13
N TYR A 81 -26.42 -12.57 24.53
CA TYR A 81 -26.58 -11.99 25.86
C TYR A 81 -28.05 -11.70 26.20
N VAL A 82 -28.78 -11.05 25.29
CA VAL A 82 -30.21 -10.78 25.47
C VAL A 82 -31.02 -12.08 25.59
N LYS A 83 -30.70 -13.09 24.78
CA LYS A 83 -31.36 -14.40 24.83
C LYS A 83 -31.10 -15.09 26.18
N GLU A 84 -29.87 -15.09 26.66
CA GLU A 84 -29.52 -15.67 27.97
C GLU A 84 -30.26 -14.97 29.12
N LEU A 85 -30.32 -13.63 29.10
CA LEU A 85 -31.11 -12.87 30.06
C LEU A 85 -32.59 -13.23 30.02
N ALA A 86 -33.18 -13.37 28.82
CA ALA A 86 -34.57 -13.77 28.67
C ALA A 86 -34.82 -15.19 29.22
N THR A 87 -33.95 -16.15 28.91
CA THR A 87 -34.06 -17.51 29.46
C THR A 87 -33.92 -17.54 30.99
N THR A 88 -33.09 -16.65 31.55
CA THR A 88 -32.93 -16.53 33.00
C THR A 88 -34.18 -15.93 33.64
N ALA A 89 -34.78 -14.92 33.02
CA ALA A 89 -36.03 -14.33 33.48
C ALA A 89 -37.19 -15.34 33.45
N GLU A 90 -37.32 -16.12 32.37
CA GLU A 90 -38.32 -17.20 32.28
C GLU A 90 -38.16 -18.24 33.39
N LYS A 91 -36.92 -18.65 33.67
CA LYS A 91 -36.64 -19.60 34.75
C LYS A 91 -37.01 -19.02 36.11
N ALA A 92 -36.61 -17.78 36.40
CA ALA A 92 -36.95 -17.11 37.65
C ALA A 92 -38.46 -16.96 37.83
N ALA A 93 -39.22 -16.70 36.76
CA ALA A 93 -40.67 -16.66 36.80
C ALA A 93 -41.28 -18.02 37.19
N ARG A 94 -40.79 -19.11 36.60
CA ARG A 94 -41.26 -20.47 36.91
C ARG A 94 -40.95 -20.89 38.34
N GLU A 95 -39.79 -20.48 38.85
CA GLU A 95 -39.33 -20.79 40.21
C GLU A 95 -39.94 -19.85 41.27
N GLY A 96 -40.69 -18.84 40.88
CA GLY A 96 -41.25 -17.83 41.80
C GLY A 96 -40.19 -16.90 42.42
N ASN A 97 -39.00 -16.81 41.83
CA ASN A 97 -37.94 -15.92 42.31
C ASN A 97 -38.16 -14.48 41.82
N ILE A 98 -39.07 -13.77 42.48
CA ILE A 98 -39.54 -12.42 42.10
C ILE A 98 -38.38 -11.42 42.04
N LYS A 99 -37.42 -11.49 42.98
CA LYS A 99 -36.27 -10.57 43.02
C LYS A 99 -35.40 -10.69 41.76
N GLN A 100 -35.02 -11.91 41.40
CA GLN A 100 -34.22 -12.16 40.19
C GLN A 100 -34.98 -11.82 38.91
N LEU A 101 -36.28 -12.11 38.85
CA LEU A 101 -37.15 -11.75 37.74
C LEU A 101 -37.15 -10.23 37.49
N TYR A 102 -37.32 -9.44 38.55
CA TYR A 102 -37.33 -7.99 38.47
C TYR A 102 -35.97 -7.43 38.00
N ASP A 103 -34.87 -7.88 38.60
CA ASP A 103 -33.52 -7.39 38.27
C ASP A 103 -33.12 -7.70 36.82
N THR A 104 -33.44 -8.91 36.34
CA THR A 104 -33.15 -9.33 34.96
C THR A 104 -34.02 -8.59 33.94
N THR A 105 -35.32 -8.39 34.25
CA THR A 105 -36.23 -7.60 33.41
C THR A 105 -35.82 -6.13 33.36
N LYS A 106 -35.36 -5.56 34.48
CA LYS A 106 -34.80 -4.20 34.54
C LYS A 106 -33.58 -4.06 33.63
N LYS A 107 -32.65 -5.03 33.65
CA LYS A 107 -31.49 -5.09 32.74
C LYS A 107 -31.91 -5.21 31.27
N LEU A 108 -32.90 -6.06 30.96
CA LEU A 108 -33.45 -6.21 29.61
C LEU A 108 -34.12 -4.94 29.09
N SER A 109 -34.82 -4.21 29.96
CA SER A 109 -35.54 -2.99 29.61
C SER A 109 -34.64 -1.83 29.21
N GLY A 110 -33.32 -1.92 29.48
CA GLY A 110 -32.34 -0.97 28.96
C GLY A 110 -32.65 0.48 29.30
N LYS A 111 -33.29 0.75 30.45
CA LYS A 111 -33.44 2.13 30.94
C LYS A 111 -32.06 2.60 31.42
N TYR A 112 -31.30 3.19 30.51
CA TYR A 112 -30.11 3.98 30.86
C TYR A 112 -30.57 5.21 31.64
N SER A 113 -30.78 5.06 32.94
CA SER A 113 -30.79 6.19 33.87
C SER A 113 -29.34 6.62 34.02
N LYS A 114 -28.97 7.77 33.45
CA LYS A 114 -27.70 8.43 33.79
C LYS A 114 -27.75 8.80 35.28
N PRO A 115 -26.72 8.52 36.09
CA PRO A 115 -26.55 9.19 37.38
C PRO A 115 -26.15 10.65 37.12
N GLU A 116 -26.71 11.57 37.91
CA GLU A 116 -26.31 12.98 37.99
C GLU A 116 -24.88 13.16 38.52
#